data_AF-A0A3N5U433-F1
#
_entry.id   AF-A0A3N5U433-F1
#
_cell.length_a   1.000
_cell.length_b   1.000
_cell.length_c   1.000
_cell.angle_alpha   90.00
_cell.angle_beta   90.00
_cell.angle_gamma   90.00
#
_symmetry.space_group_name_H-M   'P 1'
#
loop_
_entity.id
_entity.type
_entity.pdbx_description
1 polymer ?
#
loop_
_entity_poly.entity_id
_entity_poly.type
_entity_poly.pdbx_seq_one_letter_code
_entity_poly.pdbx_strand_id
1 'polypeptide(L)'
;MMKPEDNGKKGRGLLSSIIPVRAELARGDCRCLYLAWLLCAQNGELDEDEEEPEIPDGLGELSGSLVSFADFLRIDDDLLHVAAKASPSLRMSRPSPEEILNWVQTLSPEEKDGLLVRLVMEEGAQIGTEMLRRFLKKREKDRSPASQPRKRAVGELLRMAEVYRKDRKRAEAEKAAKEKARREAEEAARREKYLDALAVREAEAWLQVDQLISAKQSRSYEEAAKLLVDLRDVATRKGKSGEFIWKISRLCEQYAKRPSLLERMRKAGL
;
A
#
# COMPACT_ATOMS: atom_id res chain seq x y z
N MET A 1 -2.42 5.79 31.32
CA MET A 1 -2.15 7.15 30.78
C MET A 1 -2.17 7.03 29.26
N MET A 2 -3.32 7.33 28.67
CA MET A 2 -3.63 7.16 27.25
C MET A 2 -3.04 8.35 26.49
N LYS A 3 -2.18 8.12 25.50
CA LYS A 3 -1.65 9.20 24.65
C LYS A 3 -2.79 9.74 23.78
N PRO A 4 -2.97 11.06 23.65
CA PRO A 4 -4.00 11.62 22.78
C PRO A 4 -3.57 11.45 21.32
N GLU A 5 -4.52 11.04 20.49
CA GLU A 5 -4.37 10.91 19.05
C GLU A 5 -4.10 12.28 18.41
N ASP A 6 -2.95 12.42 17.76
CA ASP A 6 -2.58 13.57 16.92
C ASP A 6 -3.27 13.44 15.55
N ASN A 7 -4.61 13.52 15.54
CA ASN A 7 -5.40 13.51 14.31
C ASN A 7 -5.62 14.92 13.73
N GLY A 8 -5.18 15.97 14.44
CA GLY A 8 -5.41 17.37 14.08
C GLY A 8 -4.34 18.04 13.20
N LYS A 9 -3.15 17.43 13.04
CA LYS A 9 -2.05 17.99 12.23
C LYS A 9 -1.99 17.50 10.79
N LYS A 10 -2.56 16.34 10.47
CA LYS A 10 -2.56 15.78 9.10
C LYS A 10 -3.43 16.58 8.11
N GLY A 11 -4.48 17.26 8.59
CA GLY A 11 -5.39 18.03 7.72
C GLY A 11 -4.88 19.41 7.28
N ARG A 12 -4.05 20.09 8.10
CA ARG A 12 -3.61 21.47 7.80
C ARG A 12 -2.52 21.54 6.73
N GLY A 13 -1.66 20.53 6.65
CA GLY A 13 -0.67 20.41 5.57
C GLY A 13 -1.29 20.03 4.22
N LEU A 14 -2.34 19.20 4.25
CA LEU A 14 -2.97 18.65 3.05
C LEU A 14 -3.67 19.71 2.20
N LEU A 15 -4.39 20.66 2.82
CA LEU A 15 -5.00 21.76 2.07
C LEU A 15 -3.95 22.70 1.47
N SER A 16 -2.81 22.86 2.14
CA SER A 16 -1.72 23.70 1.65
C SER A 16 -1.03 23.10 0.43
N SER A 17 -0.92 21.76 0.36
CA SER A 17 -0.32 21.07 -0.80
C SER A 17 -1.22 21.07 -2.05
N ILE A 18 -2.51 21.41 -1.90
CA ILE A 18 -3.48 21.51 -3.02
C ILE A 18 -3.50 22.91 -3.65
N ILE A 19 -3.01 23.96 -2.96
CA ILE A 19 -2.98 25.34 -3.49
C ILE A 19 -2.42 25.44 -4.92
N PRO A 20 -1.34 24.70 -5.30
CA PRO A 20 -0.79 24.76 -6.66
C PRO A 20 -1.73 24.27 -7.76
N VAL A 21 -2.76 23.46 -7.44
CA VAL A 21 -3.72 22.95 -8.44
C VAL A 21 -4.39 24.08 -9.21
N ARG A 22 -4.66 25.23 -8.57
CA ARG A 22 -5.24 26.39 -9.27
C ARG A 22 -4.28 26.95 -10.33
N ALA A 23 -2.98 26.98 -10.04
CA ALA A 23 -1.97 27.45 -10.99
C ALA A 23 -1.74 26.43 -12.12
N GLU A 24 -1.83 25.14 -11.82
CA GLU A 24 -1.77 24.06 -12.81
C GLU A 24 -2.97 24.13 -13.76
N LEU A 25 -4.18 24.26 -13.22
CA LEU A 25 -5.39 24.47 -14.01
C LEU A 25 -5.32 25.74 -14.85
N ALA A 26 -4.82 26.84 -14.27
CA ALA A 26 -4.62 28.08 -15.01
C ALA A 26 -3.68 27.89 -16.21
N ARG A 27 -2.66 27.03 -16.11
CA ARG A 27 -1.74 26.67 -17.20
C ARG A 27 -2.31 25.69 -18.22
N GLY A 28 -3.56 25.24 -18.03
CA GLY A 28 -4.25 24.30 -18.90
C GLY A 28 -4.14 22.84 -18.48
N ASP A 29 -3.64 22.54 -17.28
CA ASP A 29 -3.65 21.19 -16.74
C ASP A 29 -5.06 20.84 -16.22
N CYS A 30 -5.84 20.16 -17.04
CA CYS A 30 -7.21 19.77 -16.74
C CYS A 30 -7.31 18.49 -15.91
N ARG A 31 -6.20 17.86 -15.49
CA ARG A 31 -6.24 16.59 -14.74
C ARG A 31 -7.05 16.69 -13.45
N CYS A 32 -7.03 17.83 -12.77
CA CYS A 32 -7.85 18.03 -11.57
C CYS A 32 -9.36 17.95 -11.84
N LEU A 33 -9.82 18.36 -13.03
CA LEU A 33 -11.23 18.27 -13.41
C LEU A 33 -11.63 16.81 -13.66
N TYR A 34 -10.76 16.04 -14.30
CA TYR A 34 -10.97 14.61 -14.48
C TYR A 34 -10.96 13.85 -13.15
N LEU A 35 -10.08 14.21 -12.21
CA LEU A 35 -10.10 13.67 -10.84
C LEU A 35 -11.42 13.98 -10.12
N ALA A 36 -11.97 15.19 -10.27
CA ALA A 36 -13.28 15.52 -9.74
C ALA A 36 -14.41 14.71 -10.42
N TRP A 37 -14.30 14.44 -11.71
CA TRP A 37 -15.24 13.57 -12.42
C TRP A 37 -15.17 12.11 -11.94
N LEU A 38 -13.96 11.57 -11.69
CA LEU A 38 -13.80 10.24 -11.09
C LEU A 38 -14.47 10.14 -9.71
N LEU A 39 -14.46 11.23 -8.93
CA LEU A 39 -15.18 11.27 -7.65
C LEU A 39 -16.69 11.12 -7.86
N CYS A 40 -17.27 11.80 -8.84
CA CYS A 40 -18.69 11.64 -9.18
C CYS A 40 -19.01 10.21 -9.61
N ALA A 41 -18.18 9.61 -10.48
CA ALA A 41 -18.32 8.22 -10.89
C ALA A 41 -18.27 7.25 -9.68
N GLN A 42 -17.30 7.46 -8.79
CA GLN A 42 -17.13 6.66 -7.57
C GLN A 42 -18.33 6.78 -6.61
N ASN A 43 -18.91 7.97 -6.50
CA ASN A 43 -20.06 8.23 -5.64
C ASN A 43 -21.40 7.73 -6.24
N GLY A 44 -21.39 7.22 -7.48
CA GLY A 44 -22.60 6.83 -8.19
C GLY A 44 -23.46 8.04 -8.59
N GLU A 45 -22.84 9.20 -8.80
CA GLU A 45 -23.51 10.42 -9.26
C GLU A 45 -23.69 10.44 -10.79
N LEU A 46 -23.10 9.46 -11.50
CA LEU A 46 -23.14 9.30 -12.95
C LEU A 46 -23.83 7.99 -13.32
N ASP A 47 -24.58 8.00 -14.42
CA ASP A 47 -25.25 6.81 -14.94
C ASP A 47 -24.24 5.81 -15.52
N GLU A 48 -24.52 4.50 -15.46
CA GLU A 48 -23.58 3.47 -15.92
C GLU A 48 -23.26 3.54 -17.42
N ASP A 49 -24.20 4.04 -18.22
CA ASP A 49 -24.07 4.23 -19.67
C ASP A 49 -23.53 5.61 -20.05
N GLU A 50 -23.33 6.51 -19.09
CA GLU A 50 -22.71 7.80 -19.33
C GLU A 50 -21.28 7.61 -19.89
N GLU A 51 -20.95 8.38 -20.93
CA GLU A 51 -19.65 8.28 -21.58
C GLU A 51 -18.57 8.94 -20.73
N GLU A 52 -17.44 8.25 -20.55
CA GLU A 52 -16.26 8.83 -19.95
C GLU A 52 -15.78 10.05 -20.78
N PRO A 53 -15.45 11.18 -20.13
CA PRO A 53 -14.90 12.34 -20.81
C PRO A 53 -13.53 12.01 -21.40
N GLU A 54 -12.99 12.93 -22.20
CA GLU A 54 -11.64 12.76 -22.72
C GLU A 54 -10.63 12.62 -21.57
N ILE A 55 -9.87 11.53 -21.61
CA ILE A 55 -8.88 11.21 -20.59
C ILE A 55 -7.70 12.16 -20.78
N PRO A 56 -7.38 13.02 -19.79
CA PRO A 56 -6.25 13.91 -19.91
C PRO A 56 -4.94 13.13 -19.93
N ASP A 57 -3.95 13.67 -20.63
CA ASP A 57 -2.62 13.07 -20.70
C ASP A 57 -1.92 13.13 -19.33
N GLY A 58 -1.15 12.10 -19.01
CA GLY A 58 -0.33 12.09 -17.81
C GLY A 58 -1.08 11.81 -16.51
N LEU A 59 -2.22 11.11 -16.54
CA LEU A 59 -2.86 10.64 -15.30
C LEU A 59 -1.98 9.65 -14.53
N GLY A 60 -1.09 8.94 -15.20
CA GLY A 60 -0.06 8.11 -14.54
C GLY A 60 1.13 8.91 -13.98
N GLU A 61 1.21 10.21 -14.25
CA GLU A 61 2.33 11.10 -13.93
C GLU A 61 1.82 12.35 -13.18
N LEU A 62 0.95 12.16 -12.17
CA LEU A 62 0.38 13.26 -11.39
C LEU A 62 1.47 14.07 -10.67
N SER A 63 1.31 15.40 -10.64
CA SER A 63 2.13 16.29 -9.81
C SER A 63 1.86 16.04 -8.32
N GLY A 64 2.77 16.44 -7.43
CA GLY A 64 2.55 16.28 -5.99
C GLY A 64 1.29 16.99 -5.48
N SER A 65 0.87 18.07 -6.14
CA SER A 65 -0.37 18.80 -5.81
C SER A 65 -1.61 18.02 -6.25
N LEU A 66 -1.57 17.38 -7.44
CA LEU A 66 -2.65 16.52 -7.94
C LEU A 66 -2.75 15.20 -7.16
N VAL A 67 -1.64 14.62 -6.73
CA VAL A 67 -1.64 13.48 -5.79
C VAL A 67 -2.32 13.89 -4.48
N SER A 68 -1.91 15.02 -3.89
CA SER A 68 -2.55 15.53 -2.68
C SER A 68 -4.05 15.83 -2.86
N PHE A 69 -4.43 16.28 -4.06
CA PHE A 69 -5.83 16.53 -4.40
C PHE A 69 -6.64 15.23 -4.52
N ALA A 70 -6.12 14.21 -5.19
CA ALA A 70 -6.75 12.89 -5.26
C ALA A 70 -6.91 12.26 -3.86
N ASP A 71 -5.88 12.35 -3.03
CA ASP A 71 -5.90 11.89 -1.64
C ASP A 71 -6.95 12.63 -0.81
N PHE A 72 -7.05 13.96 -0.98
CA PHE A 72 -8.03 14.79 -0.29
C PHE A 72 -9.47 14.44 -0.70
N LEU A 73 -9.71 14.20 -2.00
CA LEU A 73 -11.00 13.74 -2.52
C LEU A 73 -11.29 12.27 -2.17
N ARG A 74 -10.30 11.52 -1.69
CA ARG A 74 -10.38 10.07 -1.42
C ARG A 74 -10.83 9.28 -2.65
N ILE A 75 -10.24 9.61 -3.79
CA ILE A 75 -10.42 8.82 -5.01
C ILE A 75 -9.81 7.45 -4.77
N ASP A 76 -10.52 6.41 -5.16
CA ASP A 76 -10.08 5.03 -5.06
C ASP A 76 -8.86 4.80 -5.96
N ASP A 77 -7.77 4.30 -5.36
CA ASP A 77 -6.50 4.09 -6.06
C ASP A 77 -6.61 3.08 -7.21
N ASP A 78 -7.49 2.06 -7.07
CA ASP A 78 -7.72 1.05 -8.10
C ASP A 78 -8.48 1.68 -9.30
N LEU A 79 -9.43 2.58 -9.02
CA LEU A 79 -10.13 3.37 -10.04
C LEU A 79 -9.18 4.33 -10.77
N LEU A 80 -8.38 5.10 -10.02
CA LEU A 80 -7.39 6.03 -10.59
C LEU A 80 -6.35 5.27 -11.41
N HIS A 81 -5.90 4.10 -10.96
CA HIS A 81 -4.97 3.25 -11.70
C HIS A 81 -5.53 2.82 -13.06
N VAL A 82 -6.78 2.36 -13.08
CA VAL A 82 -7.45 1.92 -14.31
C VAL A 82 -7.67 3.09 -15.28
N ALA A 83 -8.04 4.26 -14.78
CA ALA A 83 -8.11 5.49 -15.57
C ALA A 83 -6.73 5.87 -16.15
N ALA A 84 -5.69 5.87 -15.31
CA ALA A 84 -4.33 6.20 -15.71
C ALA A 84 -3.75 5.26 -16.76
N LYS A 85 -4.12 3.98 -16.76
CA LYS A 85 -3.67 3.01 -17.77
C LYS A 85 -4.14 3.35 -19.20
N ALA A 86 -5.28 4.01 -19.33
CA ALA A 86 -5.81 4.48 -20.60
C ALA A 86 -5.34 5.90 -20.97
N SER A 87 -4.66 6.59 -20.06
CA SER A 87 -4.14 7.95 -20.27
C SER A 87 -2.85 7.93 -21.10
N PRO A 88 -2.74 8.76 -22.16
CA PRO A 88 -1.48 8.93 -22.88
C PRO A 88 -0.40 9.53 -21.98
N SER A 89 0.87 9.22 -22.26
CA SER A 89 1.99 9.80 -21.51
C SER A 89 2.21 11.29 -21.85
N LEU A 90 2.65 12.09 -20.86
CA LEU A 90 2.93 13.53 -21.09
C LEU A 90 3.98 13.75 -22.17
N ARG A 91 4.96 12.84 -22.28
CA ARG A 91 6.07 12.93 -23.24
C ARG A 91 5.61 12.79 -24.68
N MET A 92 4.64 11.92 -24.93
CA MET A 92 4.10 11.71 -26.29
C MET A 92 3.14 12.82 -26.71
N SER A 93 2.54 13.52 -25.75
CA SER A 93 1.58 14.58 -26.03
C SER A 93 2.19 15.97 -26.10
N ARG A 94 3.40 16.18 -25.58
CA ARG A 94 4.08 17.48 -25.62
C ARG A 94 4.30 17.92 -27.07
N PRO A 95 3.84 19.13 -27.45
CA PRO A 95 4.03 19.60 -28.81
C PRO A 95 5.51 19.75 -29.12
N SER A 96 5.94 19.32 -30.31
CA SER A 96 7.31 19.58 -30.75
C SER A 96 7.48 21.08 -31.04
N PRO A 97 8.70 21.64 -30.91
CA PRO A 97 8.95 23.02 -31.32
C PRO A 97 8.55 23.30 -32.78
N GLU A 98 8.68 22.30 -33.65
CA GLU A 98 8.29 22.36 -35.07
C GLU A 98 6.76 22.42 -35.25
N GLU A 99 5.99 21.65 -34.49
CA GLU A 99 4.52 21.72 -34.50
C GLU A 99 4.02 23.10 -34.07
N ILE A 100 4.61 23.64 -33.00
CA ILE A 100 4.29 24.98 -32.52
C ILE A 100 4.67 26.02 -33.58
N LEU A 101 5.86 25.91 -34.18
CA LEU A 101 6.31 26.82 -35.23
C LEU A 101 5.36 26.82 -36.43
N ASN A 102 4.97 25.64 -36.92
CA ASN A 102 4.02 25.49 -38.02
C ASN A 102 2.67 26.13 -37.70
N TRP A 103 2.16 25.95 -36.48
CA TRP A 103 0.94 26.62 -36.05
C TRP A 103 1.11 28.14 -35.96
N VAL A 104 2.21 28.63 -35.37
CA VAL A 104 2.49 30.07 -35.28
C VAL A 104 2.59 30.69 -36.68
N GLN A 105 3.11 29.96 -37.68
CA GLN A 105 3.13 30.43 -39.06
C GLN A 105 1.74 30.65 -39.65
N THR A 106 0.71 29.92 -39.21
CA THR A 106 -0.68 30.11 -39.66
C THR A 106 -1.37 31.36 -39.11
N LEU A 107 -0.81 31.98 -38.07
CA LEU A 107 -1.35 33.22 -37.49
C LEU A 107 -1.08 34.41 -38.41
N SER A 108 -2.02 35.36 -38.46
CA SER A 108 -1.86 36.56 -39.28
C SER A 108 -0.74 37.47 -38.75
N PRO A 109 -0.14 38.33 -39.59
CA PRO A 109 0.82 39.33 -39.13
C PRO A 109 0.27 40.22 -38.02
N GLU A 110 -0.99 40.65 -38.12
CA GLU A 110 -1.66 41.50 -37.14
C GLU A 110 -1.81 40.79 -35.78
N GLU A 111 -2.13 39.49 -35.79
CA GLU A 111 -2.20 38.69 -34.56
C GLU A 111 -0.82 38.56 -33.89
N LYS A 112 0.23 38.31 -34.69
CA LYS A 112 1.60 38.21 -34.21
C LYS A 112 2.08 39.52 -33.58
N ASP A 113 1.85 40.64 -34.26
CA ASP A 113 2.21 41.97 -33.77
C ASP A 113 1.45 42.31 -32.48
N GLY A 114 0.16 42.00 -32.41
CA GLY A 114 -0.65 42.20 -31.20
C GLY A 114 -0.14 41.38 -30.01
N LEU A 115 0.32 40.15 -30.22
CA LEU A 115 0.91 39.31 -29.19
C LEU A 115 2.27 39.86 -28.71
N LEU A 116 3.11 40.36 -29.62
CA LEU A 116 4.39 40.97 -29.28
C LEU A 116 4.22 42.26 -28.48
N VAL A 117 3.25 43.11 -28.85
CA VAL A 117 2.90 44.32 -28.08
C VAL A 117 2.48 43.95 -26.66
N ARG A 118 1.58 42.98 -26.51
CA ARG A 118 1.14 42.52 -25.17
C ARG A 118 2.27 41.90 -24.36
N LEU A 119 3.23 41.23 -25.01
CA LEU A 119 4.40 40.64 -24.35
C LEU A 119 5.32 41.73 -23.76
N VAL A 120 5.52 42.83 -24.50
CA VAL A 120 6.29 44.00 -24.03
C VAL A 120 5.59 44.71 -22.86
N MET A 121 4.26 44.63 -22.78
CA MET A 121 3.45 45.16 -21.67
C MET A 121 3.40 44.24 -20.44
N GLU A 122 4.36 43.31 -20.30
CA GLU A 122 4.51 42.36 -19.18
C GLU A 122 3.37 41.34 -18.99
N GLU A 123 2.51 41.11 -19.99
CA GLU A 123 1.47 40.06 -19.95
C GLU A 123 2.01 38.65 -20.31
N GLY A 124 3.33 38.45 -20.33
CA GLY A 124 3.99 37.29 -20.96
C GLY A 124 3.55 35.92 -20.46
N ALA A 125 3.30 35.77 -19.14
CA ALA A 125 2.84 34.50 -18.58
C ALA A 125 1.41 34.13 -19.01
N GLN A 126 0.56 35.14 -19.21
CA GLN A 126 -0.83 34.95 -19.64
C GLN A 126 -0.89 34.65 -21.14
N ILE A 127 -0.03 35.30 -21.94
CA ILE A 127 0.10 35.05 -23.38
C ILE A 127 0.57 33.63 -23.65
N GLY A 128 1.63 33.15 -22.97
CA GLY A 128 2.13 31.79 -23.18
C GLY A 128 1.07 30.71 -22.92
N THR A 129 0.28 30.90 -21.86
CA THR A 129 -0.83 30.02 -21.49
C THR A 129 -1.97 30.08 -22.51
N GLU A 130 -2.35 31.29 -22.94
CA GLU A 130 -3.38 31.51 -23.96
C GLU A 130 -2.99 30.84 -25.29
N MET A 131 -1.74 31.00 -25.73
CA MET A 131 -1.22 30.44 -26.97
C MET A 131 -1.19 28.92 -26.94
N LEU A 132 -0.74 28.33 -25.83
CA LEU A 132 -0.77 26.88 -25.65
C LEU A 132 -2.21 26.35 -25.72
N ARG A 133 -3.17 27.03 -25.08
CA ARG A 133 -4.59 26.66 -25.13
C ARG A 133 -5.16 26.74 -26.54
N ARG A 134 -4.84 27.79 -27.31
CA ARG A 134 -5.27 27.95 -28.71
C ARG A 134 -4.69 26.85 -29.59
N PHE A 135 -3.40 26.54 -29.44
CA PHE A 135 -2.75 25.44 -30.14
C PHE A 135 -3.42 24.09 -29.85
N LEU A 136 -3.62 23.76 -28.58
CA LEU A 136 -4.26 22.49 -28.18
C LEU A 136 -5.68 22.36 -28.73
N LYS A 137 -6.49 23.44 -28.66
CA LYS A 137 -7.84 23.46 -29.24
C LYS A 137 -7.84 23.27 -30.76
N LYS A 138 -6.83 23.82 -31.45
CA LYS A 138 -6.66 23.63 -32.89
C LYS A 138 -6.27 22.19 -33.22
N ARG A 139 -5.34 21.62 -32.47
CA ARG A 139 -4.91 20.20 -32.59
C ARG A 139 -6.05 19.23 -32.34
N GLU A 140 -6.92 19.53 -31.37
CA GLU A 140 -8.14 18.76 -31.08
C GLU A 140 -9.13 18.84 -32.25
N LYS A 141 -9.36 20.04 -32.80
CA LYS A 141 -10.25 20.23 -33.97
C LYS A 141 -9.73 19.55 -35.24
N ASP A 142 -8.41 19.46 -35.40
CA ASP A 142 -7.78 18.81 -36.55
C ASP A 142 -7.70 17.27 -36.37
N ARG A 143 -7.97 16.73 -35.18
CA ARG A 143 -8.21 15.29 -34.99
C ARG A 143 -9.57 14.91 -35.58
N SER A 144 -9.55 14.05 -36.59
CA SER A 144 -10.77 13.57 -37.25
C SER A 144 -11.66 12.76 -36.29
N PRO A 145 -12.99 13.02 -36.22
CA PRO A 145 -13.91 12.25 -35.37
C PRO A 145 -13.92 10.75 -35.68
N ALA A 146 -13.69 10.39 -36.95
CA ALA A 146 -13.73 9.02 -37.44
C ALA A 146 -12.55 8.14 -36.95
N SER A 147 -11.54 8.72 -36.30
CA SER A 147 -10.40 7.98 -35.73
C SER A 147 -10.38 8.00 -34.20
N GLN A 148 -11.42 8.53 -33.55
CA GLN A 148 -11.50 8.49 -32.10
C GLN A 148 -11.96 7.09 -31.64
N PRO A 149 -11.21 6.43 -30.74
CA PRO A 149 -11.67 5.17 -30.16
C PRO A 149 -12.98 5.39 -29.42
N ARG A 150 -13.84 4.37 -29.41
CA ARG A 150 -15.11 4.39 -28.67
C ARG A 150 -14.85 4.80 -27.22
N LYS A 151 -15.59 5.81 -26.74
CA LYS A 151 -15.54 6.22 -25.33
C LYS A 151 -16.07 5.09 -24.46
N ARG A 152 -15.33 4.79 -23.40
CA ARG A 152 -15.71 3.79 -22.39
C ARG A 152 -16.88 4.35 -21.57
N ALA A 153 -17.83 3.49 -21.20
CA ALA A 153 -18.91 3.90 -20.31
C ALA A 153 -18.45 3.93 -18.84
N VAL A 154 -19.07 4.75 -17.99
CA VAL A 154 -18.77 4.80 -16.54
C VAL A 154 -18.82 3.40 -15.92
N GLY A 155 -19.85 2.61 -16.24
CA GLY A 155 -20.01 1.25 -15.73
C GLY A 155 -18.93 0.28 -16.20
N GLU A 156 -18.31 0.52 -17.36
CA GLU A 156 -17.14 -0.24 -17.82
C GLU A 156 -15.90 0.12 -16.99
N LEU A 157 -15.66 1.41 -16.75
CA LEU A 157 -14.55 1.90 -15.92
C LEU A 157 -14.63 1.34 -14.50
N LEU A 158 -15.79 1.43 -13.85
CA LEU A 158 -16.00 0.92 -12.49
C LEU A 158 -15.82 -0.60 -12.40
N ARG A 159 -16.32 -1.36 -13.39
CA ARG A 159 -16.08 -2.81 -13.46
C ARG A 159 -14.61 -3.17 -13.63
N MET A 160 -13.89 -2.44 -14.48
CA MET A 160 -12.44 -2.63 -14.64
C MET A 160 -11.69 -2.36 -13.33
N ALA A 161 -12.06 -1.32 -12.59
CA ALA A 161 -11.49 -1.00 -11.27
C ALA A 161 -11.76 -2.12 -10.25
N GLU A 162 -12.97 -2.66 -10.22
CA GLU A 162 -13.33 -3.77 -9.34
C GLU A 162 -12.59 -5.08 -9.66
N VAL A 163 -12.40 -5.39 -10.95
CA VAL A 163 -11.59 -6.53 -11.38
C VAL A 163 -10.15 -6.35 -10.91
N TYR A 164 -9.56 -5.18 -11.15
CA TYR A 164 -8.20 -4.88 -10.73
C TYR A 164 -8.02 -4.96 -9.20
N ARG A 165 -8.98 -4.42 -8.44
CA ARG A 165 -9.02 -4.52 -6.97
C ARG A 165 -9.00 -5.97 -6.49
N LYS A 166 -9.82 -6.84 -7.11
CA LYS A 166 -9.88 -8.27 -6.79
C LYS A 166 -8.54 -8.96 -7.07
N ASP A 167 -7.95 -8.71 -8.23
CA ASP A 167 -6.68 -9.30 -8.63
C ASP A 167 -5.54 -8.85 -7.70
N ARG A 168 -5.48 -7.56 -7.37
CA ARG A 168 -4.51 -7.02 -6.42
C ARG A 168 -4.63 -7.66 -5.04
N LYS A 169 -5.85 -7.71 -4.47
CA LYS A 169 -6.10 -8.35 -3.17
C LYS A 169 -5.70 -9.82 -3.15
N ARG A 170 -5.98 -10.56 -4.25
CA ARG A 170 -5.57 -11.96 -4.38
C ARG A 170 -4.05 -12.10 -4.38
N ALA A 171 -3.35 -11.27 -5.16
CA ALA A 171 -1.89 -11.28 -5.21
C ALA A 171 -1.25 -10.90 -3.87
N GLU A 172 -1.81 -9.94 -3.14
CA GLU A 172 -1.37 -9.55 -1.79
C GLU A 172 -1.57 -10.69 -0.78
N ALA A 173 -2.74 -11.34 -0.79
CA ALA A 173 -3.05 -12.47 0.07
C ALA A 173 -2.11 -13.67 -0.20
N GLU A 174 -1.82 -13.96 -1.47
CA GLU A 174 -0.88 -15.02 -1.84
C GLU A 174 0.54 -14.71 -1.35
N LYS A 175 1.02 -13.47 -1.50
CA LYS A 175 2.32 -13.03 -0.97
C LYS A 175 2.37 -13.14 0.55
N ALA A 176 1.32 -12.69 1.25
CA ALA A 176 1.24 -12.78 2.70
C ALA A 176 1.22 -14.23 3.20
N ALA A 177 0.49 -15.12 2.52
CA ALA A 177 0.46 -16.55 2.83
C ALA A 177 1.83 -17.21 2.63
N LYS A 178 2.52 -16.90 1.52
CA LYS A 178 3.88 -17.38 1.25
C LYS A 178 4.87 -16.91 2.31
N GLU A 179 4.81 -15.64 2.69
CA GLU A 179 5.67 -15.07 3.75
C GLU A 179 5.39 -15.73 5.12
N LYS A 180 4.11 -15.93 5.45
CA LYS A 180 3.72 -16.61 6.70
C LYS A 180 4.23 -18.06 6.72
N ALA A 181 4.03 -18.81 5.64
CA ALA A 181 4.52 -20.18 5.52
C ALA A 181 6.05 -20.26 5.64
N ARG A 182 6.77 -19.28 5.05
CA ARG A 182 8.23 -19.21 5.19
C ARG A 182 8.64 -19.00 6.65
N ARG A 183 8.00 -18.07 7.37
CA ARG A 183 8.29 -17.82 8.78
C ARG A 183 7.97 -19.03 9.66
N GLU A 184 6.83 -19.66 9.45
CA GLU A 184 6.44 -20.88 10.18
C GLU A 184 7.44 -22.02 9.93
N ALA A 185 7.90 -22.20 8.69
CA ALA A 185 8.92 -23.19 8.36
C ALA A 185 10.29 -22.87 8.99
N GLU A 186 10.70 -21.60 8.99
CA GLU A 186 11.94 -21.17 9.66
C GLU A 186 11.87 -21.37 11.18
N GLU A 187 10.74 -21.04 11.81
CA GLU A 187 10.50 -21.26 13.24
C GLU A 187 10.47 -22.75 13.57
N ALA A 188 9.79 -23.57 12.76
CA ALA A 188 9.78 -25.02 12.92
C ALA A 188 11.19 -25.61 12.81
N ALA A 189 11.99 -25.18 11.82
CA ALA A 189 13.37 -25.62 11.66
C ALA A 189 14.28 -25.18 12.82
N ARG A 190 14.08 -23.96 13.36
CA ARG A 190 14.79 -23.51 14.57
C ARG A 190 14.41 -24.32 15.80
N ARG A 191 13.11 -24.61 15.95
CA ARG A 191 12.59 -25.46 17.04
C ARG A 191 13.14 -26.87 16.94
N GLU A 192 13.21 -27.43 15.74
CA GLU A 192 13.79 -28.75 15.50
C GLU A 192 15.26 -28.80 15.91
N LYS A 193 16.09 -27.86 15.43
CA LYS A 193 17.50 -27.75 15.83
C LYS A 193 17.68 -27.56 17.34
N TYR A 194 16.78 -26.79 17.97
CA TYR A 194 16.80 -26.60 19.43
C TYR A 194 16.51 -27.90 20.17
N LEU A 195 15.50 -28.67 19.74
CA LEU A 195 15.17 -29.96 20.33
C LEU A 195 16.30 -30.99 20.10
N ASP A 196 16.96 -30.97 18.95
CA ASP A 196 18.11 -31.84 18.68
C ASP A 196 19.31 -31.50 19.59
N ALA A 197 19.59 -30.22 19.82
CA ALA A 197 20.61 -29.79 20.76
C ALA A 197 20.26 -30.16 22.22
N LEU A 198 18.99 -30.01 22.61
CA LEU A 198 18.48 -30.40 23.92
C LEU A 198 18.55 -31.91 24.12
N ALA A 199 18.31 -32.69 23.07
CA ALA A 199 18.39 -34.14 23.07
C ALA A 199 19.81 -34.65 23.37
N VAL A 200 20.85 -33.92 22.98
CA VAL A 200 22.25 -34.25 23.31
C VAL A 200 22.56 -33.89 24.77
N ARG A 201 22.00 -32.79 25.28
CA ARG A 201 22.24 -32.27 26.64
C ARG A 201 21.15 -32.65 27.63
N GLU A 202 20.48 -33.77 27.43
CA GLU A 202 19.30 -34.17 28.20
C GLU A 202 19.59 -34.23 29.71
N ALA A 203 20.73 -34.81 30.11
CA ALA A 203 21.13 -34.90 31.52
C ALA A 203 21.41 -33.51 32.16
N GLU A 204 22.08 -32.62 31.43
CA GLU A 204 22.33 -31.24 31.88
C GLU A 204 21.03 -30.45 32.01
N ALA A 205 20.09 -30.66 31.08
CA ALA A 205 18.78 -30.02 31.12
C ALA A 205 17.95 -30.47 32.33
N TRP A 206 17.98 -31.75 32.70
CA TRP A 206 17.35 -32.23 33.94
C TRP A 206 17.97 -31.58 35.19
N LEU A 207 19.30 -31.42 35.24
CA LEU A 207 19.97 -30.69 36.34
C LEU A 207 19.57 -29.22 36.40
N GLN A 208 19.41 -28.56 35.25
CA GLN A 208 18.92 -27.18 35.18
C GLN A 208 17.47 -27.05 35.68
N VAL A 209 16.60 -28.03 35.38
CA VAL A 209 15.24 -28.07 35.94
C VAL A 209 15.29 -28.13 37.48
N ASP A 210 16.14 -28.98 38.06
CA ASP A 210 16.27 -29.08 39.52
C ASP A 210 16.81 -27.78 40.15
N GLN A 211 17.74 -27.08 39.48
CA GLN A 211 18.25 -25.79 39.92
C GLN A 211 17.18 -24.69 39.85
N LEU A 212 16.43 -24.61 38.75
CA LEU A 212 15.33 -23.65 38.57
C LEU A 212 14.21 -23.88 39.59
N ILE A 213 13.91 -25.14 39.91
CA ILE A 213 12.98 -25.48 40.99
C ILE A 213 13.57 -25.10 42.35
N SER A 214 14.86 -25.32 42.58
CA SER A 214 15.52 -25.00 43.86
C SER A 214 15.59 -23.50 44.14
N ALA A 215 15.62 -22.65 43.11
CA ALA A 215 15.65 -21.19 43.22
C ALA A 215 14.41 -20.56 43.88
N LYS A 216 13.30 -21.30 44.02
CA LYS A 216 12.05 -20.89 44.70
C LYS A 216 11.44 -19.57 44.18
N GLN A 217 11.67 -19.24 42.91
CA GLN A 217 11.13 -18.03 42.29
C GLN A 217 9.99 -18.34 41.31
N SER A 218 9.05 -17.40 41.21
CA SER A 218 7.89 -17.53 40.32
C SER A 218 8.28 -17.72 38.85
N ARG A 219 9.22 -16.89 38.37
CA ARG A 219 9.74 -16.93 37.01
C ARG A 219 10.52 -18.21 36.71
N SER A 220 11.31 -18.68 37.67
CA SER A 220 12.07 -19.93 37.52
C SER A 220 11.18 -21.17 37.40
N TYR A 221 10.00 -21.18 38.03
CA TYR A 221 9.03 -22.27 37.84
C TYR A 221 8.39 -22.25 36.44
N GLU A 222 8.20 -21.07 35.83
CA GLU A 222 7.71 -20.97 34.45
C GLU A 222 8.78 -21.43 33.45
N GLU A 223 10.04 -21.07 33.68
CA GLU A 223 11.18 -21.52 32.88
C GLU A 223 11.40 -23.04 33.03
N ALA A 224 11.28 -23.59 34.24
CA ALA A 224 11.34 -25.03 34.49
C ALA A 224 10.20 -25.78 33.79
N ALA A 225 8.97 -25.27 33.85
CA ALA A 225 7.82 -25.87 33.16
C ALA A 225 8.02 -25.88 31.63
N LYS A 226 8.55 -24.80 31.05
CA LYS A 226 8.90 -24.75 29.61
C LYS A 226 9.97 -25.78 29.25
N LEU A 227 11.05 -25.86 30.01
CA LEU A 227 12.14 -26.81 29.77
C LEU A 227 11.67 -28.28 29.91
N LEU A 228 10.76 -28.56 30.84
CA LEU A 228 10.13 -29.87 30.98
C LEU A 228 9.21 -30.24 29.80
N VAL A 229 8.48 -29.27 29.25
CA VAL A 229 7.72 -29.47 27.99
C VAL A 229 8.67 -29.78 26.83
N ASP A 230 9.78 -29.04 26.72
CA ASP A 230 10.77 -29.29 25.67
C ASP A 230 11.42 -30.69 25.81
N LEU A 231 11.69 -31.12 27.05
CA LEU A 231 12.19 -32.48 27.35
C LEU A 231 11.14 -33.57 27.06
N ARG A 232 9.84 -33.29 27.26
CA ARG A 232 8.75 -34.19 26.85
C ARG A 232 8.73 -34.39 25.35
N ASP A 233 8.87 -33.30 24.59
CA ASP A 233 8.88 -33.32 23.12
C ASP A 233 10.09 -34.11 22.61
N VAL A 234 11.27 -33.92 23.22
CA VAL A 234 12.47 -34.74 22.96
C VAL A 234 12.24 -36.22 23.26
N ALA A 235 11.68 -36.54 24.43
CA ALA A 235 11.42 -37.92 24.84
C ALA A 235 10.41 -38.62 23.91
N THR A 236 9.41 -37.89 23.44
CA THR A 236 8.41 -38.38 22.48
C THR A 236 9.06 -38.71 21.13
N ARG A 237 9.97 -37.85 20.63
CA ARG A 237 10.73 -38.11 19.40
C ARG A 237 11.65 -39.32 19.50
N LYS A 238 12.28 -39.55 20.66
CA LYS A 238 13.16 -40.70 20.90
C LYS A 238 12.41 -42.00 21.27
N GLY A 239 11.08 -41.98 21.35
CA GLY A 239 10.28 -43.13 21.82
C GLY A 239 10.48 -43.46 23.31
N LYS A 240 11.02 -42.53 24.09
CA LYS A 240 11.37 -42.66 25.52
C LYS A 240 10.33 -42.02 26.45
N SER A 241 9.09 -41.87 26.00
CA SER A 241 8.02 -41.23 26.78
C SER A 241 7.80 -41.90 28.14
N GLY A 242 8.02 -43.22 28.25
CA GLY A 242 7.93 -43.94 29.54
C GLY A 242 9.00 -43.52 30.56
N GLU A 243 10.26 -43.35 30.13
CA GLU A 243 11.35 -42.87 30.99
C GLU A 243 11.08 -41.43 31.46
N PHE A 244 10.53 -40.60 30.57
CA PHE A 244 10.15 -39.22 30.88
C PHE A 244 9.02 -39.15 31.92
N ILE A 245 7.93 -39.92 31.73
CA ILE A 245 6.80 -39.96 32.67
C ILE A 245 7.28 -40.42 34.04
N TRP A 246 8.12 -41.45 34.10
CA TRP A 246 8.69 -41.93 35.36
C TRP A 246 9.53 -40.84 36.07
N LYS A 247 10.39 -40.12 35.33
CA LYS A 247 11.19 -39.02 35.87
C LYS A 247 10.33 -37.85 36.38
N ILE A 248 9.27 -37.48 35.66
CA ILE A 248 8.33 -36.43 36.10
C ILE A 248 7.58 -36.86 37.37
N SER A 249 7.08 -38.10 37.44
CA SER A 249 6.37 -38.58 38.63
C SER A 249 7.24 -38.51 39.87
N ARG A 250 8.50 -38.95 39.76
CA ARG A 250 9.49 -38.86 40.84
C ARG A 250 9.77 -37.40 41.26
N LEU A 251 9.85 -36.49 40.29
CA LEU A 251 10.06 -35.06 40.54
C LEU A 251 8.84 -34.43 41.23
N CYS A 252 7.61 -34.80 40.82
CA CYS A 252 6.37 -34.38 41.48
C CYS A 252 6.28 -34.88 42.93
N GLU A 253 6.70 -36.12 43.20
CA GLU A 253 6.78 -36.68 44.56
C GLU A 253 7.81 -35.93 45.42
N GLN A 254 9.00 -35.67 44.89
CA GLN A 254 10.07 -34.96 45.59
C GLN A 254 9.67 -33.52 45.95
N TYR A 255 8.90 -32.85 45.11
CA TYR A 255 8.43 -31.48 45.32
C TYR A 255 6.94 -31.38 45.70
N ALA A 256 6.34 -32.45 46.24
CA ALA A 256 4.92 -32.51 46.62
C ALA A 256 4.49 -31.39 47.57
N LYS A 257 5.42 -30.84 48.37
CA LYS A 257 5.18 -29.71 49.29
C LYS A 257 5.17 -28.33 48.60
N ARG A 258 5.22 -28.25 47.27
CA ARG A 258 5.28 -27.00 46.49
C ARG A 258 4.11 -26.88 45.50
N PRO A 259 2.90 -26.47 45.96
CA PRO A 259 1.68 -26.49 45.15
C PRO A 259 1.73 -25.56 43.93
N SER A 260 2.43 -24.42 44.02
CA SER A 260 2.54 -23.45 42.92
C SER A 260 3.39 -23.94 41.73
N LEU A 261 4.34 -24.85 41.96
CA LEU A 261 5.09 -25.52 40.90
C LEU A 261 4.21 -26.56 40.20
N LEU A 262 3.53 -27.39 40.99
CA LEU A 262 2.63 -28.44 40.47
C LEU A 262 1.49 -27.85 39.64
N GLU A 263 0.94 -26.69 40.04
CA GLU A 263 -0.09 -26.00 39.27
C GLU A 263 0.43 -25.52 37.90
N ARG A 264 1.67 -25.02 37.83
CA ARG A 264 2.29 -24.60 36.55
C ARG A 264 2.62 -25.76 35.64
N MET A 265 3.10 -26.87 36.19
CA MET A 265 3.33 -28.10 35.42
C MET A 265 2.01 -28.66 34.87
N ARG A 266 0.94 -28.70 35.69
CA ARG A 266 -0.39 -29.10 35.23
C ARG A 266 -0.94 -28.17 34.13
N LYS A 267 -0.76 -26.85 34.28
CA LYS A 267 -1.14 -25.87 33.23
C LYS A 267 -0.35 -26.06 31.93
N ALA A 268 0.87 -26.58 32.00
CA ALA A 268 1.71 -26.92 30.85
C ALA A 268 1.39 -28.32 30.25
N GLY A 269 0.41 -29.05 30.82
CA GLY A 269 0.04 -30.39 30.37
C GLY A 269 1.10 -31.46 30.66
N LEU A 270 1.83 -31.29 31.77
CA LEU A 270 2.81 -32.24 32.30
C LEU A 270 2.23 -33.04 33.47
#